data_AF-A0A8T4F3N6-F1
#
_entry.id   AF-A0A8T4F3N6-F1
#
_cell.length_a   1.000
_cell.length_b   1.000
_cell.length_c   1.000
_cell.angle_alpha   90.00
_cell.angle_beta   90.00
_cell.angle_gamma   90.00
#
_symmetry.space_group_name_H-M   'P 1'
#
loop_
_entity.id
_entity.type
_entity.pdbx_description
1 polymer ?
#
loop_
_entity_poly.entity_id
_entity_poly.type
_entity_poly.pdbx_seq_one_letter_code
_entity_poly.pdbx_strand_id
1 'polypeptide(L)'
;MTDWRIDFAEFVRERLPTDSAQRLIGMLRTTVRLSAAAAGERVVGRLGGVPRLPDGVAWPTRFDRALPMSFVAELDCGQLTQFETDIALPADGTLLFFVAAEVEQSVVIYVPDGIAVAERPTPVGAESYSELALAALAEPSWPDLSHPAVVDVFGSIEEARRLVWDHVLDHNTGETFGDDFAIYKQRGEAGPEHQVGGYGDALQNPVETLAAHEAGTGWYGDPDFQREARQWVTLLQVAEDTRAGMIWGDGAYLIWGIRSDRLAERDFSKVRLYVSGH
;
A
#
# COMPACT_ATOMS: atom_id res chain seq x y z
N MET A 1 -20.90 -3.77 12.30
CA MET A 1 -19.94 -4.32 11.32
C MET A 1 -20.06 -3.45 10.10
N THR A 2 -18.95 -2.87 9.64
CA THR A 2 -18.90 -1.96 8.50
C THR A 2 -19.44 -2.66 7.24
N ASP A 3 -20.30 -1.98 6.49
CA ASP A 3 -21.09 -2.53 5.37
C ASP A 3 -20.24 -3.35 4.39
N TRP A 4 -19.05 -2.84 4.09
CA TRP A 4 -18.07 -3.48 3.21
C TRP A 4 -17.62 -4.89 3.64
N ARG A 5 -17.54 -5.18 4.95
CA ARG A 5 -17.15 -6.51 5.45
C ARG A 5 -18.25 -7.51 5.16
N ILE A 6 -19.50 -7.06 5.26
CA ILE A 6 -20.67 -7.88 4.99
C ILE A 6 -20.72 -8.15 3.49
N ASP A 7 -20.63 -7.10 2.67
CA ASP A 7 -20.70 -7.20 1.20
C ASP A 7 -19.66 -8.17 0.63
N PHE A 8 -18.38 -8.02 0.99
CA PHE A 8 -17.34 -8.93 0.53
C PHE A 8 -17.59 -10.36 1.03
N ALA A 9 -17.95 -10.51 2.30
CA ALA A 9 -18.15 -11.83 2.87
C ALA A 9 -19.37 -12.55 2.28
N GLU A 10 -20.43 -11.83 1.93
CA GLU A 10 -21.57 -12.34 1.18
C GLU A 10 -21.16 -12.74 -0.23
N PHE A 11 -20.45 -11.86 -0.96
CA PHE A 11 -19.91 -12.16 -2.28
C PHE A 11 -19.15 -13.50 -2.28
N VAL A 12 -18.21 -13.67 -1.36
CA VAL A 12 -17.38 -14.89 -1.26
C VAL A 12 -18.21 -16.13 -0.87
N ARG A 13 -19.12 -16.02 0.11
CA ARG A 13 -19.92 -17.16 0.60
C ARG A 13 -20.91 -17.70 -0.43
N GLU A 14 -21.41 -16.83 -1.31
CA GLU A 14 -22.30 -17.23 -2.40
C GLU A 14 -21.59 -18.05 -3.49
N ARG A 15 -20.26 -17.93 -3.59
CA ARG A 15 -19.47 -18.42 -4.74
C ARG A 15 -18.49 -19.54 -4.40
N LEU A 16 -18.06 -19.64 -3.14
CA LEU A 16 -17.08 -20.64 -2.71
C LEU A 16 -17.66 -21.65 -1.72
N PRO A 17 -17.10 -22.88 -1.66
CA PRO A 17 -17.37 -23.82 -0.59
C PRO A 17 -17.09 -23.21 0.79
N THR A 18 -17.85 -23.60 1.81
CA THR A 18 -17.81 -23.00 3.16
C THR A 18 -16.40 -22.88 3.72
N ASP A 19 -15.58 -23.93 3.63
CA ASP A 19 -14.23 -23.93 4.18
C ASP A 19 -13.30 -22.95 3.45
N SER A 20 -13.35 -22.91 2.11
CA SER A 20 -12.59 -21.97 1.29
C SER A 20 -13.02 -20.53 1.57
N ALA A 21 -14.33 -20.29 1.64
CA ALA A 21 -14.91 -18.97 1.91
C ALA A 21 -14.46 -18.44 3.28
N GLN A 22 -14.56 -19.27 4.33
CA GLN A 22 -14.15 -18.89 5.69
C GLN A 22 -12.67 -18.53 5.76
N ARG A 23 -11.81 -19.31 5.08
CA ARG A 23 -10.37 -19.03 5.01
C ARG A 23 -10.06 -17.73 4.29
N LEU A 24 -10.68 -17.47 3.13
CA LEU A 24 -10.48 -16.23 2.38
C LEU A 24 -10.97 -15.00 3.15
N ILE A 25 -12.19 -15.05 3.71
CA ILE A 25 -12.76 -13.97 4.53
C ILE A 25 -11.91 -13.73 5.77
N GLY A 26 -11.32 -14.78 6.35
CA GLY A 26 -10.45 -14.69 7.51
C GLY A 26 -9.13 -13.95 7.25
N MET A 27 -8.73 -13.78 5.97
CA MET A 27 -7.55 -13.01 5.59
C MET A 27 -7.82 -11.52 5.41
N LEU A 28 -9.05 -11.04 5.45
CA LEU A 28 -9.33 -9.62 5.22
C LEU A 28 -8.55 -8.71 6.18
N ARG A 29 -7.89 -7.70 5.62
CA ARG A 29 -7.26 -6.59 6.34
C ARG A 29 -7.99 -5.30 6.02
N THR A 30 -8.11 -4.42 7.01
CA THR A 30 -8.65 -3.08 6.77
C THR A 30 -7.56 -2.20 6.17
N THR A 31 -7.82 -1.64 4.99
CA THR A 31 -6.96 -0.64 4.35
C THR A 31 -7.61 0.75 4.48
N VAL A 32 -6.78 1.79 4.50
CA VAL A 32 -7.27 3.17 4.37
C VAL A 32 -7.07 3.60 2.93
N ARG A 33 -8.16 3.56 2.15
CA ARG A 33 -8.21 4.07 0.77
C ARG A 33 -8.06 5.58 0.80
N LEU A 34 -7.21 6.11 -0.08
CA LEU A 34 -7.01 7.55 -0.22
C LEU A 34 -7.55 8.01 -1.58
N SER A 35 -8.38 9.04 -1.58
CA SER A 35 -8.99 9.60 -2.79
C SER A 35 -8.90 11.13 -2.77
N ALA A 36 -9.10 11.77 -3.92
CA ALA A 36 -9.10 13.22 -3.99
C ALA A 36 -10.21 13.80 -3.10
N ALA A 37 -9.84 14.66 -2.15
CA ALA A 37 -10.78 15.23 -1.20
C ALA A 37 -11.81 16.13 -1.90
N ALA A 38 -13.10 15.86 -1.67
CA ALA A 38 -14.17 16.75 -2.03
C ALA A 38 -14.32 17.91 -1.02
N ALA A 39 -15.02 18.97 -1.41
CA ALA A 39 -15.24 20.13 -0.57
C ALA A 39 -15.96 19.74 0.74
N GLY A 40 -15.33 20.03 1.89
CA GLY A 40 -15.89 19.74 3.21
C GLY A 40 -15.52 18.38 3.79
N GLU A 41 -14.81 17.53 3.03
CA GLU A 41 -14.27 16.28 3.55
C GLU A 41 -13.06 16.52 4.46
N ARG A 42 -12.82 15.56 5.35
CA ARG A 42 -11.62 15.57 6.19
C ARG A 42 -10.41 15.24 5.31
N VAL A 43 -9.50 16.20 5.23
CA VAL A 43 -8.21 15.99 4.59
C VAL A 43 -7.28 15.24 5.55
N VAL A 44 -6.73 14.12 5.09
CA VAL A 44 -5.77 13.28 5.84
C VAL A 44 -4.33 13.41 5.33
N GLY A 45 -4.14 14.16 4.24
CA GLY A 45 -2.85 14.31 3.58
C GLY A 45 -2.99 14.97 2.22
N ARG A 46 -1.91 14.95 1.44
CA ARG A 46 -1.89 15.39 0.04
C ARG A 46 -0.86 14.63 -0.78
N LEU A 47 -1.10 14.57 -2.08
CA LEU A 47 -0.07 14.29 -3.09
C LEU A 47 0.54 15.61 -3.56
N GLY A 48 1.83 15.58 -3.91
CA GLY A 48 2.55 16.68 -4.53
C GLY A 48 2.49 18.00 -3.77
N GLY A 49 2.79 19.10 -4.48
CA GLY A 49 2.87 20.43 -3.89
C GLY A 49 4.22 20.71 -3.20
N VAL A 50 4.21 21.66 -2.28
CA VAL A 50 5.43 22.11 -1.58
C VAL A 50 5.47 21.43 -0.20
N PRO A 51 6.48 20.58 0.11
CA PRO A 51 6.57 19.94 1.41
C PRO A 51 6.97 20.95 2.49
N ARG A 52 6.50 20.69 3.72
CA ARG A 52 6.93 21.41 4.92
C ARG A 52 7.98 20.58 5.63
N LEU A 53 9.22 21.05 5.65
CA LEU A 53 10.33 20.30 6.24
C LEU A 53 10.80 20.98 7.54
N PRO A 54 11.20 20.19 8.57
CA PRO A 54 11.76 20.73 9.80
C PRO A 54 13.04 21.52 9.56
N ASP A 55 13.26 22.58 10.34
CA ASP A 55 14.49 23.37 10.28
C ASP A 55 15.74 22.47 10.44
N GLY A 56 16.75 22.71 9.60
CA GLY A 56 18.02 21.96 9.62
C GLY A 56 18.01 20.58 8.95
N VAL A 57 16.85 20.01 8.62
CA VAL A 57 16.78 18.82 7.76
C VAL A 57 17.18 19.23 6.33
N ALA A 58 18.02 18.47 5.64
CA ALA A 58 18.34 18.78 4.23
C ALA A 58 17.24 18.25 3.29
N TRP A 59 17.14 18.81 2.08
CA TRP A 59 16.30 18.19 1.04
C TRP A 59 16.83 16.78 0.71
N PRO A 60 15.98 15.74 0.62
CA PRO A 60 16.44 14.39 0.31
C PRO A 60 17.13 14.30 -1.06
N THR A 61 18.29 13.65 -1.10
CA THR A 61 19.06 13.42 -2.33
C THR A 61 19.36 11.95 -2.51
N ARG A 62 19.54 11.53 -3.78
CA ARG A 62 20.03 10.18 -4.10
C ARG A 62 21.38 9.92 -3.45
N PHE A 63 21.56 8.72 -2.92
CA PHE A 63 22.80 8.35 -2.23
C PHE A 63 24.02 8.26 -3.17
N ASP A 64 23.79 8.03 -4.47
CA ASP A 64 24.85 7.78 -5.46
C ASP A 64 25.32 9.05 -6.17
N ARG A 65 24.44 10.04 -6.36
CA ARG A 65 24.71 11.21 -7.22
C ARG A 65 24.34 12.57 -6.63
N ALA A 66 23.93 12.63 -5.36
CA ALA A 66 23.49 13.86 -4.69
C ALA A 66 22.43 14.66 -5.47
N LEU A 67 21.68 13.99 -6.35
CA LEU A 67 20.57 14.57 -7.11
C LEU A 67 19.34 14.67 -6.20
N PRO A 68 18.62 15.79 -6.18
CA PRO A 68 17.46 15.94 -5.33
C PRO A 68 16.33 14.98 -5.74
N MET A 69 15.62 14.46 -4.75
CA MET A 69 14.46 13.60 -4.93
C MET A 69 13.18 14.43 -5.10
N SER A 70 12.20 13.88 -5.81
CA SER A 70 10.86 14.45 -5.99
C SER A 70 9.99 14.16 -4.77
N PHE A 71 9.24 15.15 -4.31
CA PHE A 71 8.29 14.99 -3.20
C PHE A 71 6.97 14.40 -3.70
N VAL A 72 6.57 13.24 -3.18
CA VAL A 72 5.38 12.50 -3.62
C VAL A 72 4.18 12.80 -2.76
N ALA A 73 4.27 12.63 -1.44
CA ALA A 73 3.10 12.71 -0.58
C ALA A 73 3.44 13.18 0.83
N GLU A 74 2.46 13.84 1.46
CA GLU A 74 2.43 14.14 2.89
C GLU A 74 1.18 13.51 3.51
N LEU A 75 1.34 12.72 4.57
CA LEU A 75 0.24 12.09 5.29
C LEU A 75 0.26 12.49 6.77
N ASP A 76 -0.90 12.89 7.29
CA ASP A 76 -1.10 13.22 8.70
C ASP A 76 -1.49 11.95 9.47
N CYS A 77 -0.59 11.47 10.32
CA CYS A 77 -0.82 10.24 11.07
C CYS A 77 -1.93 10.40 12.12
N GLY A 78 -2.08 11.60 12.70
CA GLY A 78 -3.16 11.89 13.65
C GLY A 78 -4.54 11.88 13.00
N GLN A 79 -4.66 12.30 11.74
CA GLN A 79 -5.92 12.16 10.98
C GLN A 79 -6.16 10.71 10.53
N LEU A 80 -5.13 10.01 10.06
CA LEU A 80 -5.26 8.62 9.58
C LEU A 80 -5.65 7.65 10.68
N THR A 81 -5.17 7.83 11.91
CA THR A 81 -5.53 6.98 13.07
C THR A 81 -6.99 7.12 13.50
N GLN A 82 -7.76 8.04 12.93
CA GLN A 82 -9.22 8.11 13.10
C GLN A 82 -9.96 7.02 12.29
N PHE A 83 -9.28 6.37 11.36
CA PHE A 83 -9.78 5.27 10.55
C PHE A 83 -9.23 3.94 11.10
N GLU A 84 -10.01 2.88 10.95
CA GLU A 84 -9.51 1.54 11.23
C GLU A 84 -8.43 1.19 10.19
N THR A 85 -7.26 0.78 10.65
CA THR A 85 -6.14 0.33 9.81
C THR A 85 -5.51 -0.89 10.47
N ASP A 86 -4.94 -1.78 9.66
CA ASP A 86 -4.26 -2.99 10.12
C ASP A 86 -2.82 -2.74 10.60
N ILE A 87 -2.28 -1.53 10.38
CA ILE A 87 -0.92 -1.15 10.75
C ILE A 87 -0.87 -0.15 11.92
N ALA A 88 0.19 -0.20 12.72
CA ALA A 88 0.38 0.66 13.89
C ALA A 88 0.99 2.02 13.50
N LEU A 89 0.23 2.88 12.83
CA LEU A 89 0.67 4.25 12.50
C LEU A 89 1.02 5.06 13.77
N PRO A 90 1.95 6.03 13.68
CA PRO A 90 2.14 7.00 14.75
C PRO A 90 0.82 7.69 15.13
N ALA A 91 0.61 7.97 16.42
CA ALA A 91 -0.60 8.66 16.89
C ALA A 91 -0.66 10.15 16.51
N ASP A 92 0.47 10.70 16.07
CA ASP A 92 0.69 12.11 15.82
C ASP A 92 1.78 12.30 14.76
N GLY A 93 1.89 13.52 14.25
CA GLY A 93 2.92 13.92 13.30
C GLY A 93 2.58 13.58 11.85
N THR A 94 3.58 13.74 11.00
CA THR A 94 3.41 13.76 9.55
C THR A 94 4.49 12.95 8.86
N LEU A 95 4.10 12.12 7.89
CA LEU A 95 5.02 11.38 7.03
C LEU A 95 5.17 12.08 5.68
N LEU A 96 6.42 12.29 5.26
CA LEU A 96 6.76 12.88 3.97
C LEU A 96 7.49 11.84 3.12
N PHE A 97 7.02 11.63 1.90
CA PHE A 97 7.54 10.61 0.98
C PHE A 97 8.26 11.28 -0.18
N PHE A 98 9.49 10.84 -0.44
CA PHE A 98 10.32 11.33 -1.54
C PHE A 98 10.84 10.16 -2.38
N VAL A 99 10.94 10.35 -3.69
CA VAL A 99 11.51 9.36 -4.63
C VAL A 99 12.58 9.97 -5.53
N ALA A 100 13.57 9.18 -5.88
CA ALA A 100 14.49 9.52 -6.96
C ALA A 100 13.77 9.51 -8.32
N ALA A 101 14.29 10.24 -9.31
CA ALA A 101 13.67 10.35 -10.65
C ALA A 101 13.43 8.98 -11.32
N GLU A 102 14.38 8.05 -11.20
CA GLU A 102 14.26 6.67 -11.73
C GLU A 102 13.45 5.74 -10.80
N VAL A 103 12.83 6.26 -9.73
CA VAL A 103 12.02 5.53 -8.74
C VAL A 103 12.70 4.28 -8.12
N GLU A 104 14.03 4.24 -8.12
CA GLU A 104 14.83 3.15 -7.53
C GLU A 104 15.08 3.35 -6.02
N GLN A 105 14.98 4.59 -5.54
CA GLN A 105 15.33 5.01 -4.19
C GLN A 105 14.23 5.89 -3.63
N SER A 106 14.00 5.79 -2.33
CA SER A 106 13.12 6.68 -1.60
C SER A 106 13.71 7.12 -0.29
N VAL A 107 13.15 8.21 0.24
CA VAL A 107 13.35 8.65 1.62
C VAL A 107 11.97 8.94 2.20
N VAL A 108 11.72 8.41 3.40
CA VAL A 108 10.53 8.75 4.19
C VAL A 108 11.00 9.51 5.42
N ILE A 109 10.43 10.70 5.64
CA ILE A 109 10.74 11.54 6.79
C ILE A 109 9.50 11.57 7.67
N TYR A 110 9.67 11.20 8.94
CA TYR A 110 8.67 11.45 9.96
C TYR A 110 8.97 12.78 10.66
N VAL A 111 7.95 13.64 10.71
CA VAL A 111 7.97 14.93 11.38
C VAL A 111 7.02 14.83 12.59
N PRO A 112 7.54 14.77 13.83
CA PRO A 112 6.70 14.81 15.02
C PRO A 112 5.87 16.09 15.11
N ASP A 113 4.70 16.01 15.75
CA ASP A 113 3.90 17.21 15.99
C ASP A 113 4.63 18.23 16.90
N GLY A 114 4.31 19.51 16.71
CA GLY A 114 4.94 20.61 17.46
C GLY A 114 6.37 20.99 17.02
N ILE A 115 6.95 20.30 16.03
CA ILE A 115 8.22 20.70 15.43
C ILE A 115 7.98 21.86 14.44
N ALA A 116 8.81 22.89 14.52
CA ALA A 116 8.78 24.00 13.58
C ALA A 116 9.16 23.51 12.17
N VAL A 117 8.30 23.80 11.20
CA VAL A 117 8.48 23.46 9.79
C VAL A 117 8.31 24.69 8.92
N ALA A 118 8.98 24.69 7.77
CA ALA A 118 8.82 25.69 6.74
C ALA A 118 8.59 25.03 5.38
N GLU A 119 7.77 25.65 4.54
CA GLU A 119 7.63 25.25 3.14
C GLU A 119 8.99 25.34 2.43
N ARG A 120 9.32 24.30 1.67
CA ARG A 120 10.56 24.24 0.89
C ARG A 120 10.25 23.98 -0.58
N PRO A 121 10.45 24.99 -1.46
CA PRO A 121 10.24 24.82 -2.87
C PRO A 121 11.08 23.68 -3.45
N THR A 122 10.51 22.96 -4.41
CA THR A 122 11.20 21.88 -5.12
C THR A 122 12.49 22.42 -5.76
N PRO A 123 13.66 21.84 -5.43
CA PRO A 123 14.92 22.27 -5.99
C PRO A 123 15.03 21.91 -7.48
N VAL A 124 15.87 22.65 -8.21
CA VAL A 124 16.18 22.35 -9.61
C VAL A 124 16.72 20.92 -9.73
N GLY A 125 16.13 20.14 -10.63
CA GLY A 125 16.51 18.75 -10.90
C GLY A 125 15.64 17.70 -10.20
N ALA A 126 14.75 18.10 -9.29
CA ALA A 126 13.64 17.26 -8.82
C ALA A 126 12.36 17.60 -9.59
N GLU A 127 11.51 16.60 -9.77
CA GLU A 127 10.19 16.81 -10.37
C GLU A 127 9.23 17.44 -9.35
N SER A 128 8.40 18.35 -9.83
CA SER A 128 7.37 19.01 -9.02
C SER A 128 6.00 18.51 -9.43
N TYR A 129 5.37 17.71 -8.57
CA TYR A 129 4.01 17.24 -8.76
C TYR A 129 2.98 18.27 -8.31
N SER A 130 1.80 18.25 -8.93
CA SER A 130 0.67 19.12 -8.57
C SER A 130 0.09 18.70 -7.23
N GLU A 131 -0.32 19.68 -6.44
CA GLU A 131 -0.95 19.42 -5.15
C GLU A 131 -2.35 18.82 -5.34
N LEU A 132 -2.63 17.72 -4.64
CA LEU A 132 -3.95 17.10 -4.57
C LEU A 132 -4.25 16.70 -3.13
N ALA A 133 -5.20 17.37 -2.48
CA ALA A 133 -5.64 17.02 -1.14
C ALA A 133 -6.31 15.63 -1.13
N LEU A 134 -6.05 14.85 -0.07
CA LEU A 134 -6.54 13.48 0.06
C LEU A 134 -7.54 13.35 1.20
N ALA A 135 -8.69 12.73 0.92
CA ALA A 135 -9.61 12.19 1.90
C ALA A 135 -9.34 10.70 2.10
N ALA A 136 -9.97 10.10 3.11
CA ALA A 136 -9.80 8.71 3.47
C ALA A 136 -11.12 7.98 3.70
N LEU A 137 -11.12 6.69 3.34
CA LEU A 137 -12.17 5.74 3.66
C LEU A 137 -11.55 4.41 4.09
N ALA A 138 -12.10 3.79 5.14
CA ALA A 138 -11.68 2.45 5.56
C ALA A 138 -12.41 1.37 4.74
N GLU A 139 -11.65 0.53 4.06
CA GLU A 139 -12.12 -0.45 3.08
C GLU A 139 -11.52 -1.85 3.34
N PRO A 140 -12.14 -2.92 2.80
CA PRO A 140 -11.52 -4.23 2.75
C PRO A 140 -10.30 -4.19 1.84
N SER A 141 -9.26 -4.90 2.25
CA SER A 141 -8.25 -5.41 1.34
C SER A 141 -8.12 -6.91 1.51
N TRP A 142 -7.67 -7.56 0.44
CA TRP A 142 -7.50 -9.01 0.34
C TRP A 142 -6.16 -9.31 -0.31
N PRO A 143 -5.55 -10.45 0.01
CA PRO A 143 -4.27 -10.82 -0.58
C PRO A 143 -4.43 -11.23 -2.04
N ASP A 144 -3.46 -10.85 -2.87
CA ASP A 144 -3.21 -11.55 -4.13
C ASP A 144 -2.67 -12.97 -3.86
N LEU A 145 -2.82 -13.85 -4.85
CA LEU A 145 -2.46 -15.26 -4.73
C LEU A 145 -0.99 -15.49 -4.32
N SER A 146 -0.07 -14.58 -4.72
CA SER A 146 1.35 -14.66 -4.39
C SER A 146 1.69 -14.14 -2.99
N HIS A 147 0.72 -13.63 -2.23
CA HIS A 147 0.98 -13.05 -0.93
C HIS A 147 1.30 -14.11 0.15
N PRO A 148 2.33 -13.92 1.00
CA PRO A 148 2.73 -14.85 2.07
C PRO A 148 1.57 -15.38 2.95
N ALA A 149 0.63 -14.49 3.31
CA ALA A 149 -0.57 -14.85 4.08
C ALA A 149 -1.42 -15.96 3.42
N VAL A 150 -1.39 -16.10 2.10
CA VAL A 150 -2.08 -17.19 1.38
C VAL A 150 -1.47 -18.53 1.75
N VAL A 151 -0.14 -18.64 1.76
CA VAL A 151 0.56 -19.85 2.18
C VAL A 151 0.30 -20.14 3.65
N ASP A 152 0.25 -19.13 4.50
CA ASP A 152 -0.04 -19.31 5.93
C ASP A 152 -1.42 -19.93 6.19
N VAL A 153 -2.42 -19.59 5.37
CA VAL A 153 -3.80 -20.03 5.54
C VAL A 153 -4.11 -21.32 4.79
N PHE A 154 -3.52 -21.52 3.60
CA PHE A 154 -3.83 -22.66 2.74
C PHE A 154 -2.72 -23.72 2.68
N GLY A 155 -1.54 -23.43 3.22
CA GLY A 155 -0.37 -24.31 3.23
C GLY A 155 0.49 -24.22 1.97
N SER A 156 -0.08 -23.87 0.81
CA SER A 156 0.68 -23.57 -0.42
C SER A 156 -0.11 -22.72 -1.40
N ILE A 157 0.58 -22.13 -2.39
CA ILE A 157 -0.05 -21.39 -3.50
C ILE A 157 -0.90 -22.33 -4.34
N GLU A 158 -0.44 -23.55 -4.62
CA GLU A 158 -1.15 -24.51 -5.47
C GLU A 158 -2.49 -24.89 -4.85
N GLU A 159 -2.51 -25.13 -3.54
CA GLU A 159 -3.74 -25.49 -2.84
C GLU A 159 -4.70 -24.30 -2.73
N ALA A 160 -4.19 -23.09 -2.46
CA ALA A 160 -5.00 -21.87 -2.49
C ALA A 160 -5.61 -21.61 -3.88
N ARG A 161 -4.78 -21.71 -4.92
CA ARG A 161 -5.21 -21.58 -6.32
C ARG A 161 -6.35 -22.55 -6.62
N ARG A 162 -6.16 -23.84 -6.33
CA ARG A 162 -7.16 -24.88 -6.60
C ARG A 162 -8.47 -24.68 -5.82
N LEU A 163 -8.39 -24.27 -4.56
CA LEU A 163 -9.54 -24.16 -3.66
C LEU A 163 -10.33 -22.85 -3.78
N VAL A 164 -9.69 -21.81 -4.29
CA VAL A 164 -10.25 -20.45 -4.36
C VAL A 164 -10.23 -19.94 -5.79
N TRP A 165 -9.06 -19.59 -6.35
CA TRP A 165 -8.99 -18.88 -7.64
C TRP A 165 -9.50 -19.72 -8.83
N ASP A 166 -9.13 -20.99 -8.91
CA ASP A 166 -9.53 -21.90 -9.99
C ASP A 166 -10.85 -22.63 -9.68
N HIS A 167 -11.58 -22.23 -8.62
CA HIS A 167 -12.87 -22.82 -8.30
C HIS A 167 -13.89 -22.49 -9.40
N VAL A 168 -14.37 -23.50 -10.12
CA VAL A 168 -15.32 -23.33 -11.23
C VAL A 168 -16.70 -22.97 -10.70
N LEU A 169 -17.22 -21.81 -11.12
CA LEU A 169 -18.57 -21.32 -10.79
C LEU A 169 -19.61 -21.80 -11.81
N ASP A 170 -19.24 -21.87 -13.10
CA ASP A 170 -20.09 -22.40 -14.17
C ASP A 170 -19.31 -23.38 -15.06
N HIS A 171 -19.73 -24.65 -15.05
CA HIS A 171 -19.09 -25.71 -15.83
C HIS A 171 -19.31 -25.59 -17.35
N ASN A 172 -20.29 -24.81 -17.81
CA ASN A 172 -20.54 -24.62 -19.25
C ASN A 172 -19.62 -23.55 -19.84
N THR A 173 -19.34 -22.49 -19.09
CA THR A 173 -18.47 -21.38 -19.51
C THR A 173 -17.02 -21.59 -19.10
N GLY A 174 -16.78 -22.39 -18.05
CA GLY A 174 -15.48 -22.53 -17.42
C GLY A 174 -15.10 -21.36 -16.52
N GLU A 175 -16.06 -20.46 -16.23
CA GLU A 175 -15.85 -19.31 -15.36
C GLU A 175 -15.41 -19.75 -13.97
N THR A 176 -14.33 -19.15 -13.49
CA THR A 176 -13.79 -19.41 -12.17
C THR A 176 -14.12 -18.29 -11.19
N PHE A 177 -14.00 -18.57 -9.90
CA PHE A 177 -14.07 -17.53 -8.88
C PHE A 177 -13.01 -16.45 -9.08
N GLY A 178 -11.81 -16.79 -9.56
CA GLY A 178 -10.78 -15.81 -9.89
C GLY A 178 -11.24 -14.79 -10.95
N ASP A 179 -11.97 -15.25 -11.97
CA ASP A 179 -12.52 -14.39 -13.03
C ASP A 179 -13.59 -13.44 -12.47
N ASP A 180 -14.58 -13.98 -11.75
CA ASP A 180 -15.64 -13.18 -11.13
C ASP A 180 -15.08 -12.25 -10.03
N PHE A 181 -14.03 -12.67 -9.34
CA PHE A 181 -13.35 -11.87 -8.34
C PHE A 181 -12.60 -10.69 -8.96
N ALA A 182 -11.96 -10.87 -10.12
CA ALA A 182 -11.36 -9.75 -10.85
C ALA A 182 -12.40 -8.70 -11.26
N ILE A 183 -13.62 -9.13 -11.63
CA ILE A 183 -14.74 -8.22 -11.91
C ILE A 183 -15.22 -7.53 -10.63
N TYR A 184 -15.30 -8.26 -9.51
CA TYR A 184 -15.65 -7.69 -8.22
C TYR A 184 -14.68 -6.59 -7.79
N LYS A 185 -13.36 -6.79 -7.96
CA LYS A 185 -12.34 -5.75 -7.65
C LYS A 185 -12.63 -4.44 -8.40
N GLN A 186 -13.13 -4.50 -9.63
CA GLN A 186 -13.44 -3.31 -10.45
C GLN A 186 -14.68 -2.52 -9.98
N ARG A 187 -15.45 -3.03 -9.01
CA ARG A 187 -16.62 -2.32 -8.45
C ARG A 187 -16.26 -1.24 -7.44
N GLY A 188 -14.99 -1.12 -7.05
CA GLY A 188 -14.50 -0.08 -6.14
C GLY A 188 -14.72 1.35 -6.66
N GLU A 189 -14.51 2.35 -5.81
CA GLU A 189 -14.66 3.76 -6.20
C GLU A 189 -13.79 4.09 -7.42
N ALA A 190 -14.34 4.87 -8.35
CA ALA A 190 -13.64 5.27 -9.56
C ALA A 190 -12.46 6.18 -9.23
N GLY A 191 -11.24 5.73 -9.51
CA GLY A 191 -10.04 6.55 -9.40
C GLY A 191 -8.76 5.73 -9.22
N PRO A 192 -7.60 6.40 -9.18
CA PRO A 192 -6.32 5.78 -8.82
C PRO A 192 -6.36 5.16 -7.42
N GLU A 193 -5.82 3.95 -7.30
CA GLU A 193 -5.84 3.18 -6.05
C GLU A 193 -4.67 3.55 -5.14
N HIS A 194 -4.80 4.67 -4.44
CA HIS A 194 -3.89 5.05 -3.34
C HIS A 194 -4.36 4.42 -2.03
N GLN A 195 -3.45 3.96 -1.16
CA GLN A 195 -3.84 3.39 0.13
C GLN A 195 -2.74 3.41 1.20
N VAL A 196 -3.16 3.28 2.46
CA VAL A 196 -2.31 3.06 3.63
C VAL A 196 -2.73 1.76 4.32
N GLY A 197 -1.76 0.89 4.61
CA GLY A 197 -2.03 -0.43 5.16
C GLY A 197 -2.65 -1.39 4.14
N GLY A 198 -3.27 -2.43 4.66
CA GLY A 198 -3.87 -3.51 3.91
C GLY A 198 -2.88 -4.33 3.08
N TYR A 199 -3.42 -5.03 2.09
CA TYR A 199 -2.62 -5.68 1.05
C TYR A 199 -2.35 -4.68 -0.07
N GLY A 200 -1.06 -4.47 -0.41
CA GLY A 200 -0.69 -3.64 -1.55
C GLY A 200 -0.98 -4.35 -2.87
N ASP A 201 -1.40 -3.61 -3.89
CA ASP A 201 -1.69 -4.12 -5.24
C ASP A 201 -0.37 -4.26 -6.02
N ALA A 202 0.32 -5.35 -5.72
CA ALA A 202 1.60 -5.69 -6.32
C ALA A 202 1.39 -6.69 -7.45
N LEU A 203 1.52 -6.22 -8.70
CA LEU A 203 1.29 -7.00 -9.91
C LEU A 203 2.17 -8.27 -9.97
N GLN A 204 3.40 -8.20 -9.46
CA GLN A 204 4.33 -9.33 -9.45
C GLN A 204 4.51 -9.92 -8.05
N ASN A 205 5.18 -9.19 -7.16
CA ASN A 205 5.52 -9.66 -5.82
C ASN A 205 5.17 -8.61 -4.77
N PRO A 206 4.41 -8.99 -3.72
CA PRO A 206 4.15 -8.10 -2.59
C PRO A 206 5.44 -7.63 -1.92
N VAL A 207 5.39 -6.45 -1.30
CA VAL A 207 6.57 -5.84 -0.66
C VAL A 207 7.13 -6.71 0.45
N GLU A 208 6.27 -7.49 1.11
CA GLU A 208 6.61 -8.50 2.11
C GLU A 208 7.53 -9.60 1.54
N THR A 209 7.18 -10.10 0.35
CA THR A 209 7.96 -11.13 -0.36
C THR A 209 9.32 -10.59 -0.78
N LEU A 210 9.35 -9.39 -1.34
CA LEU A 210 10.60 -8.75 -1.79
C LEU A 210 11.55 -8.50 -0.63
N ALA A 211 11.03 -7.99 0.47
CA ALA A 211 11.85 -7.68 1.63
C ALA A 211 12.40 -8.95 2.32
N ALA A 212 11.61 -10.03 2.40
CA ALA A 212 12.09 -11.31 2.90
C ALA A 212 13.19 -11.92 2.02
N HIS A 213 13.08 -11.76 0.69
CA HIS A 213 14.12 -12.18 -0.24
C HIS A 213 15.42 -11.41 -0.03
N GLU A 214 15.34 -10.07 0.10
CA GLU A 214 16.50 -9.21 0.35
C GLU A 214 17.17 -9.49 1.69
N ALA A 215 16.40 -9.94 2.69
CA ALA A 215 16.93 -10.41 3.97
C ALA A 215 17.66 -11.76 3.88
N GLY A 216 17.60 -12.46 2.74
CA GLY A 216 18.32 -13.72 2.53
C GLY A 216 17.75 -14.90 3.32
N THR A 217 16.44 -14.91 3.56
CA THR A 217 15.74 -15.84 4.49
C THR A 217 15.29 -17.17 3.85
N GLY A 218 15.86 -17.52 2.70
CA GLY A 218 15.55 -18.75 1.98
C GLY A 218 14.58 -18.53 0.83
N TRP A 219 13.87 -19.59 0.45
CA TRP A 219 12.92 -19.58 -0.66
C TRP A 219 11.51 -19.23 -0.19
N TYR A 220 10.70 -18.73 -1.11
CA TYR A 220 9.29 -18.49 -0.87
C TYR A 220 8.61 -19.77 -0.34
N GLY A 221 7.90 -19.66 0.78
CA GLY A 221 7.28 -20.80 1.46
C GLY A 221 8.09 -21.40 2.61
N ASP A 222 9.41 -21.16 2.67
CA ASP A 222 10.23 -21.64 3.78
C ASP A 222 9.82 -20.98 5.11
N PRO A 223 9.93 -21.68 6.26
CA PRO A 223 9.51 -21.13 7.54
C PRO A 223 10.19 -19.81 7.92
N ASP A 224 11.46 -19.62 7.55
CA ASP A 224 12.23 -18.42 7.87
C ASP A 224 11.82 -17.26 6.97
N PHE A 225 11.60 -17.54 5.68
CA PHE A 225 11.03 -16.61 4.72
C PHE A 225 9.66 -16.10 5.17
N GLN A 226 8.75 -17.01 5.54
CA GLN A 226 7.42 -16.63 6.02
C GLN A 226 7.47 -15.79 7.29
N ARG A 227 8.36 -16.12 8.24
CA ARG A 227 8.52 -15.34 9.47
C ARG A 227 8.99 -13.92 9.20
N GLU A 228 9.93 -13.74 8.28
CA GLU A 228 10.43 -12.42 7.89
C GLU A 228 9.37 -11.63 7.12
N ALA A 229 8.74 -12.24 6.11
CA ALA A 229 7.72 -11.58 5.30
C ALA A 229 6.56 -11.03 6.14
N ARG A 230 6.12 -11.77 7.17
CA ARG A 230 5.09 -11.31 8.12
C ARG A 230 5.46 -10.08 8.94
N GLN A 231 6.75 -9.73 9.03
CA GLN A 231 7.18 -8.53 9.74
C GLN A 231 6.92 -7.27 8.93
N TRP A 232 6.71 -7.37 7.62
CA TRP A 232 6.55 -6.25 6.72
C TRP A 232 5.07 -5.92 6.49
N VAL A 233 4.81 -4.63 6.32
CA VAL A 233 3.48 -4.08 6.03
C VAL A 233 3.58 -2.99 4.97
N THR A 234 2.51 -2.79 4.18
CA THR A 234 2.38 -1.66 3.26
C THR A 234 2.15 -0.37 4.05
N LEU A 235 3.13 0.55 4.03
CA LEU A 235 3.03 1.85 4.66
C LEU A 235 2.21 2.84 3.81
N LEU A 236 2.49 2.88 2.50
CA LEU A 236 1.79 3.72 1.53
C LEU A 236 1.86 3.05 0.17
N GLN A 237 0.78 3.09 -0.59
CA GLN A 237 0.76 2.86 -2.02
C GLN A 237 0.21 4.10 -2.72
N VAL A 238 0.87 4.52 -3.80
CA VAL A 238 0.42 5.60 -4.68
C VAL A 238 0.39 5.07 -6.11
N ALA A 239 -0.81 4.90 -6.65
CA ALA A 239 -1.03 4.69 -8.08
C ALA A 239 -0.67 5.94 -8.89
N GLU A 240 -0.43 5.80 -10.19
CA GLU A 240 -0.38 6.94 -11.10
C GLU A 240 -1.65 7.80 -11.01
N ASP A 241 -1.46 9.12 -10.93
CA ASP A 241 -2.56 10.07 -10.86
C ASP A 241 -2.27 11.31 -11.70
N THR A 242 -2.93 11.38 -12.86
CA THR A 242 -2.83 12.53 -13.77
C THR A 242 -3.27 13.86 -13.14
N ARG A 243 -4.12 13.85 -12.10
CA ARG A 243 -4.55 15.05 -11.38
C ARG A 243 -3.41 15.65 -10.57
N ALA A 244 -2.53 14.80 -10.04
CA ALA A 244 -1.29 15.20 -9.36
C ALA A 244 -0.11 15.33 -10.35
N GLY A 245 -0.29 14.96 -11.62
CA GLY A 245 0.80 14.92 -12.62
C GLY A 245 1.81 13.80 -12.36
N MET A 246 1.40 12.74 -11.68
CA MET A 246 2.25 11.59 -11.32
C MET A 246 2.07 10.46 -12.33
N ILE A 247 3.05 10.28 -13.21
CA ILE A 247 3.10 9.23 -14.22
C ILE A 247 4.50 8.62 -14.20
N TRP A 248 4.61 7.32 -13.95
CA TRP A 248 5.87 6.59 -13.78
C TRP A 248 6.05 5.46 -14.80
N GLY A 249 5.13 5.31 -15.76
CA GLY A 249 5.24 4.36 -16.86
C GLY A 249 3.89 3.77 -17.24
N ASP A 250 3.82 2.44 -17.26
CA ASP A 250 2.67 1.67 -17.74
C ASP A 250 1.72 1.32 -16.59
N GLY A 251 1.06 2.35 -16.02
CA GLY A 251 0.09 2.17 -14.93
C GLY A 251 0.72 1.75 -13.61
N ALA A 252 1.90 2.31 -13.30
CA ALA A 252 2.68 1.87 -12.15
C ALA A 252 2.09 2.32 -10.79
N TYR A 253 2.44 1.57 -9.75
CA TYR A 253 2.23 1.89 -8.35
C TYR A 253 3.58 2.03 -7.67
N LEU A 254 3.74 3.10 -6.89
CA LEU A 254 4.81 3.21 -5.91
C LEU A 254 4.30 2.67 -4.58
N ILE A 255 4.93 1.62 -4.07
CA ILE A 255 4.55 0.94 -2.82
C ILE A 255 5.71 1.03 -1.83
N TRP A 256 5.51 1.70 -0.72
CA TRP A 256 6.44 1.75 0.40
C TRP A 256 6.06 0.70 1.43
N GLY A 257 6.95 -0.25 1.69
CA GLY A 257 6.85 -1.21 2.79
C GLY A 257 7.78 -0.85 3.94
N ILE A 258 7.38 -1.17 5.15
CA ILE A 258 8.20 -1.01 6.35
C ILE A 258 8.00 -2.22 7.26
N ARG A 259 9.03 -2.58 8.04
CA ARG A 259 8.84 -3.55 9.12
C ARG A 259 7.97 -2.95 10.24
N SER A 260 7.09 -3.76 10.79
CA SER A 260 6.16 -3.39 11.86
C SER A 260 6.87 -2.95 13.15
N ASP A 261 8.01 -3.56 13.49
CA ASP A 261 8.85 -3.14 14.64
C ASP A 261 9.39 -1.71 14.46
N ARG A 262 9.95 -1.41 13.28
CA ARG A 262 10.44 -0.07 12.90
C ARG A 262 9.32 0.96 12.90
N LEU A 263 8.15 0.60 12.36
CA LEU A 263 6.98 1.49 12.35
C LEU A 263 6.55 1.85 13.77
N ALA A 264 6.48 0.86 14.67
CA ALA A 264 6.13 1.08 16.07
C ALA A 264 7.17 1.96 16.80
N GLU A 265 8.45 1.81 16.45
CA GLU A 265 9.56 2.63 16.97
C GLU A 265 9.66 4.02 16.31
N ARG A 266 8.80 4.33 15.34
CA ARG A 266 8.84 5.55 14.50
C ARG A 266 10.19 5.70 13.77
N ASP A 267 10.83 4.60 13.41
CA ASP A 267 12.09 4.56 12.67
C ASP A 267 11.87 4.32 11.17
N PHE A 268 11.84 5.42 10.42
CA PHE A 268 11.65 5.40 8.97
C PHE A 268 12.98 5.38 8.19
N SER A 269 14.10 5.10 8.85
CA SER A 269 15.42 5.00 8.19
C SER A 269 15.55 3.81 7.25
N LYS A 270 14.67 2.81 7.37
CA LYS A 270 14.63 1.61 6.52
C LYS A 270 13.22 1.35 6.01
N VAL A 271 12.84 2.11 5.00
CA VAL A 271 11.62 1.87 4.20
C VAL A 271 12.03 1.29 2.85
N ARG A 272 11.31 0.26 2.40
CA ARG A 272 11.50 -0.36 1.09
C ARG A 272 10.52 0.23 0.10
N LEU A 273 11.01 0.87 -0.95
CA LEU A 273 10.18 1.23 -2.12
C LEU A 273 10.11 0.05 -3.08
N TYR A 274 8.93 -0.25 -3.62
CA TYR A 274 8.71 -1.15 -4.74
C TYR A 274 7.92 -0.41 -5.81
N VAL A 275 8.29 -0.62 -7.07
CA VAL A 275 7.58 -0.09 -8.24
C VAL A 275 6.91 -1.27 -8.91
N SER A 276 5.58 -1.28 -8.89
CA SER A 276 4.74 -2.32 -9.47
C SER A 276 4.10 -1.77 -10.74
N GLY A 277 4.46 -2.28 -11.92
CA GLY A 277 3.89 -1.84 -13.20
C GLY A 277 4.09 -2.91 -14.28
N HIS A 278 3.44 -2.74 -15.42
CA HIS A 278 3.57 -3.66 -16.56
C HIS A 278 4.91 -3.56 -17.29
#